data_AF-A0AAV2RVA9-F1
#
_entry.id   AF-A0AAV2RVA9-F1
#
_cell.length_a   1.000
_cell.length_b   1.000
_cell.length_c   1.000
_cell.angle_alpha   90.00
_cell.angle_beta   90.00
_cell.angle_gamma   90.00
#
_symmetry.space_group_name_H-M   'P 1'
#
loop_
_entity.id
_entity.type
_entity.pdbx_description
1 polymer ?
#
loop_
_entity_poly.entity_id
_entity_poly.type
_entity_poly.pdbx_seq_one_letter_code
_entity_poly.pdbx_strand_id
1 'polypeptide(L)'
;QVWMAIIASLLAMGPTLWFLNILMLSYRDEPELHTPITVYIFNLYRCIVLQENFISPQLWVHRFVFFFWYAFCLYVYVVWSGMLITMYAIPSIEKPVESLYELEEAVKVNGKTFGTLASSSIEYIFKYADSGLYKKVYG
;
A
#
# COMPACT_ATOMS: atom_id res chain seq x y z
N GLN A 1 5.71 -2.86 -2.74
CA GLN A 1 7.16 -2.79 -2.42
C GLN A 1 7.42 -2.20 -1.03
N VAL A 2 6.90 -1.01 -0.70
CA VAL A 2 7.07 -0.37 0.62
C VAL A 2 6.64 -1.25 1.80
N TRP A 3 5.47 -1.89 1.72
CA TRP A 3 4.98 -2.80 2.77
C TRP A 3 5.92 -3.97 3.08
N MET A 4 6.54 -4.54 2.04
CA MET A 4 7.52 -5.61 2.20
C MET A 4 8.80 -5.09 2.87
N ALA A 5 9.23 -3.87 2.56
CA ALA A 5 10.38 -3.25 3.23
C ALA A 5 10.09 -2.98 4.71
N ILE A 6 8.88 -2.56 5.07
CA ILE A 6 8.46 -2.38 6.47
C ILE A 6 8.51 -3.72 7.20
N ILE A 7 7.94 -4.79 6.63
CA ILE A 7 7.98 -6.14 7.23
C ILE A 7 9.42 -6.64 7.37
N ALA A 8 10.26 -6.45 6.34
CA ALA A 8 11.67 -6.83 6.39
C ALA A 8 12.43 -6.06 7.49
N SER A 9 12.16 -4.75 7.64
CA SER A 9 12.78 -3.94 8.70
C SER A 9 12.38 -4.41 10.10
N LEU A 10 11.12 -4.82 10.30
CA LEU A 10 10.64 -5.40 11.55
C LEU A 10 11.35 -6.71 11.87
N LEU A 11 11.46 -7.60 10.88
CA LEU A 11 12.13 -8.90 11.02
C LEU A 11 13.64 -8.76 11.23
N ALA A 12 14.27 -7.67 10.78
CA ALA A 12 15.67 -7.38 11.05
C ALA A 12 15.87 -6.79 12.45
N MET A 13 15.04 -5.82 12.84
CA MET A 13 15.21 -5.05 14.08
C MET A 13 14.96 -5.88 15.34
N GLY A 14 14.00 -6.81 15.31
CA GLY A 14 13.70 -7.69 16.44
C GLY A 14 14.89 -8.57 16.88
N PRO A 15 15.50 -9.35 15.96
CA PRO A 15 16.75 -10.07 16.23
C PRO A 15 17.90 -9.16 16.66
N THR A 16 18.04 -7.97 16.06
CA THR A 16 19.08 -7.02 16.48
C THR A 16 18.92 -6.59 17.95
N LEU A 17 17.70 -6.26 18.37
CA LEU A 17 17.42 -5.90 19.77
C LEU A 17 17.64 -7.08 20.72
N TRP A 18 17.22 -8.28 20.33
CA TRP A 18 17.44 -9.48 21.14
C TRP A 18 18.93 -9.81 21.29
N PHE A 19 19.71 -9.68 20.21
CA PHE A 19 21.15 -9.88 20.25
C PHE A 19 21.85 -8.83 21.12
N LEU A 20 21.47 -7.55 21.00
CA LEU A 20 21.95 -6.49 21.89
C LEU A 20 21.61 -6.77 23.35
N ASN A 21 20.42 -7.29 23.64
CA ASN A 21 20.04 -7.70 24.98
C ASN A 21 20.99 -8.77 25.53
N ILE A 22 21.24 -9.84 24.78
CA ILE A 22 22.15 -10.92 25.21
C ILE A 22 23.55 -10.38 25.50
N LEU A 23 24.10 -9.54 24.60
CA LEU A 23 25.43 -8.96 24.80
C LEU A 23 25.49 -8.09 26.06
N MET A 24 24.48 -7.25 26.29
CA MET A 24 24.44 -6.35 27.43
C MET A 24 24.23 -7.09 28.76
N LEU A 25 23.41 -8.14 28.77
CA LEU A 25 23.21 -8.97 29.96
C LEU A 25 24.45 -9.78 30.30
N SER A 26 25.16 -10.29 29.29
CA SER A 26 26.46 -10.97 29.47
C SER A 26 27.51 -10.01 30.05
N TYR A 27 27.53 -8.74 29.63
CA TYR A 27 28.42 -7.72 30.17
C TYR A 27 28.07 -7.30 31.61
N ARG A 28 26.79 -7.30 31.98
CA ARG A 28 26.30 -6.88 33.31
C ARG A 28 26.21 -8.00 34.35
N ASP A 29 26.38 -9.25 33.94
CA ASP A 29 26.20 -10.44 34.78
C ASP A 29 24.79 -10.52 35.40
N GLU A 30 23.76 -10.09 34.65
CA GLU A 30 22.34 -10.09 35.05
C GLU A 30 21.49 -11.03 34.16
N PRO A 31 21.68 -12.37 34.24
CA PRO A 31 21.02 -13.31 33.33
C PRO A 31 19.49 -13.39 33.51
N GLU A 32 18.96 -12.97 34.68
CA GLU A 32 17.53 -13.02 35.01
C GLU A 32 16.65 -12.09 34.15
N LEU A 33 17.26 -11.10 33.50
CA LEU A 33 16.58 -10.13 32.63
C LEU A 33 16.41 -10.61 31.17
N HIS A 34 16.68 -11.89 30.90
CA HIS A 34 16.59 -12.44 29.56
C HIS A 34 15.15 -12.41 29.03
N THR A 35 14.90 -11.51 28.09
CA THR A 35 13.60 -11.36 27.43
C THR A 35 13.59 -12.15 26.12
N PRO A 36 12.55 -12.95 25.82
CA PRO A 36 12.49 -13.71 24.57
C PRO A 36 12.38 -12.79 23.35
N ILE A 37 12.95 -13.23 22.22
CA ILE A 37 12.95 -12.48 20.95
C ILE A 37 11.54 -12.09 20.47
N THR A 38 10.56 -12.95 20.73
CA THR A 38 9.16 -12.73 20.35
C THR A 38 8.58 -11.47 20.99
N VAL A 39 8.98 -11.14 22.22
CA VAL A 39 8.53 -9.93 22.92
C VAL A 39 9.08 -8.67 22.24
N TYR A 40 10.33 -8.69 21.77
CA TYR A 40 10.90 -7.56 21.02
C TYR A 40 10.20 -7.37 19.68
N ILE A 41 10.04 -8.45 18.91
CA ILE A 41 9.34 -8.39 17.61
C ILE A 41 7.91 -7.89 17.81
N PHE A 42 7.20 -8.41 18.82
CA PHE A 42 5.83 -8.00 19.07
C PHE A 42 5.72 -6.54 19.53
N ASN A 43 6.62 -6.06 20.39
CA ASN A 43 6.64 -4.64 20.79
C ASN A 43 6.97 -3.71 19.61
N LEU A 44 7.91 -4.10 18.73
CA LEU A 44 8.20 -3.34 17.51
C LEU A 44 7.00 -3.33 16.56
N TYR A 45 6.29 -4.45 16.44
CA TYR A 45 5.05 -4.55 15.65
C TYR A 45 3.96 -3.63 16.21
N ARG A 46 3.79 -3.58 17.53
CA ARG A 46 2.83 -2.67 18.19
C ARG A 46 3.09 -1.21 17.87
N CYS A 47 4.35 -0.80 17.71
CA CYS A 47 4.70 0.55 17.26
C CYS A 47 4.20 0.84 15.83
N ILE A 48 4.25 -0.15 14.93
CA ILE A 48 3.75 0.00 13.54
C ILE A 48 2.24 0.22 13.54
N VAL A 49 1.51 -0.52 14.37
CA VAL A 49 0.04 -0.42 14.47
C VAL A 49 -0.44 0.67 15.44
N LEU A 50 0.48 1.52 15.94
CA LEU A 50 0.20 2.58 16.91
C LEU A 50 -0.55 2.09 18.16
N GLN A 51 -0.29 0.86 18.59
CA GLN A 51 -0.80 0.33 19.86
C GLN A 51 0.16 0.71 21.00
N GLU A 52 -0.41 1.03 22.15
CA GLU A 52 0.35 1.38 23.36
C GLU A 52 1.35 0.28 23.73
N ASN A 53 2.60 0.62 24.03
CA ASN A 53 3.60 -0.36 24.47
C ASN A 53 3.53 -0.56 25.98
N PHE A 54 3.24 -1.78 26.43
CA PHE A 54 3.20 -2.11 27.87
C PHE A 54 4.58 -2.32 28.50
N ILE A 55 5.60 -2.60 27.69
CA ILE A 55 6.93 -2.98 28.21
C ILE A 55 7.91 -1.84 27.97
N SER A 56 8.25 -1.13 29.04
CA SER A 56 9.32 -0.14 29.02
C SER A 56 10.67 -0.86 29.12
N PRO A 57 11.56 -0.76 28.11
CA PRO A 57 12.88 -1.36 28.21
C PRO A 57 13.68 -0.75 29.37
N GLN A 58 14.31 -1.61 30.17
CA GLN A 58 15.11 -1.19 31.32
C GLN A 58 16.47 -0.62 30.89
N LEU A 59 17.07 -1.17 29.83
CA LEU A 59 18.37 -0.75 29.30
C LEU A 59 18.25 0.54 28.45
N TRP A 60 19.14 1.50 28.68
CA TRP A 60 19.15 2.78 27.96
C TRP A 60 19.37 2.63 26.45
N VAL A 61 20.21 1.68 26.05
CA VAL A 61 20.47 1.36 24.63
C VAL A 61 19.19 0.93 23.92
N HIS A 62 18.36 0.10 24.56
CA HIS A 62 17.08 -0.29 24.00
C HIS A 62 16.13 0.89 23.89
N ARG A 63 16.06 1.76 24.91
CA ARG A 63 15.23 2.98 24.85
C ARG A 63 15.59 3.86 23.65
N PHE A 64 16.89 4.01 23.37
CA PHE A 64 17.37 4.76 22.22
C PHE A 64 16.88 4.14 20.91
N VAL A 65 17.08 2.83 20.72
CA VAL A 65 16.61 2.12 19.50
C VAL A 65 15.09 2.20 19.35
N PHE A 66 14.34 1.99 20.43
CA PHE A 66 12.88 2.11 20.44
C PHE A 66 12.41 3.52 20.07
N PHE A 67 13.12 4.56 20.50
CA PHE A 67 12.80 5.95 20.13
C PHE A 67 12.94 6.18 18.62
N PHE A 68 14.05 5.73 18.01
CA PHE A 68 14.22 5.86 16.55
C PHE A 68 13.22 5.01 15.77
N TRP A 69 12.93 3.80 16.25
CA TRP A 69 11.91 2.95 15.66
C TRP A 69 10.53 3.62 15.70
N TYR A 70 10.17 4.21 16.85
CA TYR A 70 8.92 4.94 17.00
C TYR A 70 8.84 6.14 16.05
N ALA A 71 9.90 6.94 15.94
CA ALA A 71 9.97 8.06 15.00
C ALA A 71 9.83 7.62 13.54
N PHE A 72 10.45 6.49 13.17
CA PHE A 72 10.29 5.88 11.86
C PHE A 72 8.84 5.45 11.59
N CYS A 73 8.21 4.75 12.54
CA CYS A 73 6.80 4.35 12.42
C CYS A 73 5.86 5.56 12.28
N LEU A 74 6.10 6.62 13.06
CA LEU A 74 5.33 7.86 12.99
C LEU A 74 5.46 8.51 11.61
N TYR A 75 6.69 8.60 11.07
CA TYR A 75 6.91 9.12 9.73
C TYR A 75 6.16 8.32 8.66
N VAL A 76 6.26 6.98 8.68
CA VAL A 76 5.54 6.11 7.74
C VAL A 76 4.03 6.33 7.84
N TYR A 77 3.50 6.46 9.05
CA TYR A 77 2.07 6.70 9.28
C TYR A 77 1.61 8.03 8.71
N VAL A 78 2.35 9.11 8.94
CA VAL A 78 2.05 10.45 8.40
C VAL A 78 2.03 10.40 6.88
N VAL A 79 3.05 9.82 6.25
CA VAL A 79 3.13 9.72 4.79
C VAL A 79 1.98 8.87 4.22
N TRP A 80 1.69 7.73 4.83
CA TRP A 80 0.61 6.86 4.40
C TRP A 80 -0.77 7.54 4.52
N SER A 81 -1.02 8.21 5.65
CA SER A 81 -2.27 8.95 5.87
C SER A 81 -2.46 10.07 4.85
N GLY A 82 -1.40 10.84 4.53
CA GLY A 82 -1.45 11.89 3.51
C GLY A 82 -1.69 11.35 2.09
N MET A 83 -1.07 10.22 1.75
CA MET A 83 -1.32 9.54 0.47
C MET A 83 -2.75 9.05 0.36
N LEU A 84 -3.28 8.47 1.44
CA LEU A 84 -4.64 7.95 1.51
C LEU A 84 -5.67 9.07 1.33
N ILE A 85 -5.49 10.20 2.01
CA ILE A 85 -6.34 11.39 1.83
C ILE A 85 -6.31 11.86 0.37
N THR A 86 -5.13 11.95 -0.24
CA THR A 86 -5.00 12.35 -1.65
C THR A 86 -5.74 11.39 -2.58
N MET A 87 -5.62 10.08 -2.36
CA MET A 87 -6.31 9.07 -3.17
C MET A 87 -7.83 9.16 -3.06
N TYR A 88 -8.35 9.42 -1.86
CA TYR A 88 -9.80 9.55 -1.65
C TYR A 88 -10.36 10.92 -2.06
N ALA A 89 -9.53 11.95 -2.12
CA ALA A 89 -9.93 13.28 -2.55
C ALA A 89 -10.14 13.38 -4.07
N ILE A 90 -9.47 12.52 -4.86
CA ILE A 90 -9.63 12.50 -6.31
C ILE A 90 -10.92 11.74 -6.63
N PRO A 91 -11.95 12.38 -7.23
CA PRO A 91 -13.11 11.65 -7.69
C PRO A 91 -12.65 10.63 -8.73
N SER A 92 -13.13 9.40 -8.64
CA SER A 92 -12.88 8.38 -9.66
C SER A 92 -13.55 8.83 -10.95
N ILE A 93 -12.81 9.55 -11.80
CA ILE A 93 -13.21 9.79 -13.17
C ILE A 93 -13.23 8.40 -13.82
N GLU A 94 -14.42 7.90 -14.15
CA GLU A 94 -14.53 6.71 -15.00
C GLU A 94 -13.64 6.96 -16.21
N LYS A 95 -12.70 6.04 -16.46
CA LYS A 95 -11.82 6.16 -17.62
C LYS A 95 -12.69 6.41 -18.85
N PRO A 96 -12.38 7.44 -19.67
CA PRO A 96 -13.06 7.59 -20.93
C PRO A 96 -12.88 6.30 -21.74
N VAL A 97 -13.82 6.00 -22.64
CA VAL A 97 -13.70 4.84 -23.54
C VAL A 97 -12.44 5.04 -24.40
N GLU A 98 -11.37 4.29 -24.11
CA GLU A 98 -10.05 4.45 -24.72
C GLU A 98 -9.91 3.58 -25.98
N SER A 99 -10.77 2.56 -26.13
CA SER A 99 -10.74 1.65 -27.28
C SER A 99 -12.13 1.36 -27.86
N LEU A 100 -12.14 0.96 -29.13
CA LEU A 100 -13.36 0.46 -29.80
C LEU A 100 -13.96 -0.78 -29.13
N TYR A 101 -13.13 -1.58 -28.44
CA TYR A 101 -13.59 -2.75 -27.69
C TYR A 101 -14.39 -2.34 -26.44
N GLU A 102 -13.86 -1.37 -25.70
CA GLU A 102 -14.57 -0.76 -24.56
C GLU A 102 -15.84 -0.03 -25.03
N LEU A 103 -15.84 0.53 -26.25
CA LEU A 103 -17.03 1.14 -26.84
C LEU A 103 -18.11 0.10 -27.16
N GLU A 104 -17.73 -1.04 -27.74
CA GLU A 104 -18.65 -2.15 -28.01
C GLU A 104 -19.28 -2.67 -26.71
N GLU A 105 -18.47 -2.86 -25.67
CA GLU A 105 -18.94 -3.30 -24.36
C GLU A 105 -19.85 -2.26 -23.70
N ALA A 106 -19.51 -0.98 -23.77
CA ALA A 106 -20.33 0.11 -23.24
C ALA A 106 -21.69 0.23 -23.96
N VAL A 107 -21.74 0.00 -25.26
CA VAL A 107 -23.00 0.00 -26.03
C VAL A 107 -23.86 -1.22 -25.67
N LYS A 108 -23.26 -2.41 -25.60
CA LYS A 108 -24.00 -3.66 -25.35
C LYS A 108 -24.46 -3.85 -23.91
N VAL A 109 -23.61 -3.52 -22.95
CA VAL A 109 -23.85 -3.83 -21.52
C VAL A 109 -24.49 -2.65 -20.81
N ASN A 110 -24.01 -1.44 -21.09
CA ASN A 110 -24.41 -0.23 -20.36
C ASN A 110 -25.50 0.58 -21.10
N GLY A 111 -25.94 0.14 -22.28
CA GLY A 111 -26.93 0.83 -23.10
C GLY A 111 -26.51 2.25 -23.52
N LYS A 112 -25.20 2.55 -23.48
CA LYS A 112 -24.68 3.87 -23.86
C LYS A 112 -24.72 3.99 -25.39
N THR A 113 -25.19 5.11 -25.91
CA THR A 113 -25.19 5.37 -27.36
C THR A 113 -24.01 6.24 -27.74
N PHE A 114 -23.36 5.92 -28.86
CA PHE A 114 -22.34 6.77 -29.47
C PHE A 114 -22.93 7.48 -30.68
N GLY A 115 -22.54 8.73 -30.88
CA GLY A 115 -22.99 9.54 -32.02
C GLY A 115 -21.82 9.90 -32.92
N THR A 116 -22.06 9.91 -34.23
CA THR A 116 -21.15 10.48 -35.22
C THR A 116 -21.81 11.68 -35.88
N LEU A 117 -21.02 12.57 -36.48
CA LEU A 117 -21.56 13.69 -37.23
C LEU A 117 -22.24 13.17 -38.51
N ALA A 118 -23.48 13.60 -38.75
CA ALA A 118 -24.24 13.20 -39.93
C ALA A 118 -23.51 13.60 -41.22
N SER A 119 -23.55 12.73 -42.23
CA SER A 119 -22.86 12.90 -43.52
C SER A 119 -21.33 13.01 -43.43
N SER A 120 -20.73 12.53 -42.34
CA SER A 120 -19.27 12.45 -42.22
C SER A 120 -18.71 11.17 -42.83
N SER A 121 -17.43 11.21 -43.21
CA SER A 121 -16.69 10.03 -43.65
C SER A 121 -16.63 8.95 -42.55
N ILE A 122 -16.68 9.36 -41.28
CA ILE A 122 -16.68 8.45 -40.13
C ILE A 122 -18.01 7.68 -40.08
N GLU A 123 -19.15 8.36 -40.21
CA GLU A 123 -20.46 7.68 -40.30
C GLU A 123 -20.46 6.64 -41.42
N TYR A 124 -19.91 6.99 -42.58
CA TYR A 124 -19.81 6.08 -43.72
C TYR A 124 -18.97 4.83 -43.38
N ILE A 125 -17.82 4.99 -42.72
CA ILE A 125 -16.96 3.86 -42.32
C ILE A 125 -17.70 2.91 -41.37
N PHE A 126 -18.42 3.43 -40.37
CA PHE A 126 -19.15 2.60 -39.42
C PHE A 126 -20.38 1.92 -40.06
N LYS A 127 -21.11 2.63 -40.92
CA LYS A 127 -22.34 2.15 -41.57
C LYS A 127 -22.07 1.11 -42.66
N TYR A 128 -20.99 1.26 -43.42
CA TYR A 128 -20.65 0.40 -44.56
C TYR A 128 -19.51 -0.59 -44.28
N ALA A 129 -19.12 -0.78 -43.02
CA ALA A 129 -18.17 -1.84 -42.65
C ALA A 129 -18.79 -3.22 -42.94
N ASP A 130 -18.12 -4.01 -43.78
CA ASP A 130 -18.61 -5.35 -44.16
C ASP A 130 -18.55 -6.34 -43.01
N SER A 131 -17.52 -6.25 -42.15
CA SER A 131 -17.33 -7.06 -40.95
C SER A 131 -16.42 -6.37 -39.91
N GLY A 132 -16.40 -6.86 -38.67
CA GLY A 132 -15.50 -6.35 -37.60
C GLY A 132 -16.17 -5.46 -36.56
N LEU A 133 -15.37 -4.86 -35.66
CA LEU A 133 -15.85 -4.07 -34.52
C LEU A 133 -16.69 -2.86 -34.92
N TYR A 134 -16.31 -2.17 -36.00
CA TYR A 134 -17.01 -0.97 -36.48
C TYR A 134 -18.50 -1.24 -36.78
N LYS A 135 -18.81 -2.39 -37.40
CA LYS A 135 -20.19 -2.82 -37.66
C LYS A 135 -20.95 -3.18 -36.38
N LYS A 136 -20.27 -3.83 -35.43
CA LYS A 136 -20.86 -4.27 -34.15
C LYS A 136 -21.15 -3.12 -33.18
N VAL A 137 -20.43 -2.02 -33.33
CA VAL A 137 -20.65 -0.82 -32.52
C VAL A 137 -21.81 0.00 -33.08
N TYR A 138 -21.96 0.07 -34.41
CA TYR A 138 -23.01 0.85 -35.10
C TYR A 138 -24.40 0.20 -35.10
N GLY A 139 -24.47 -1.14 -35.06
CA GLY A 139 -25.69 -1.93 -35.24
C GLY A 139 -26.19 -2.63 -33.98
#